data_AF-A0A6L3Z2I2-F1
#
_entry.id   AF-A0A6L3Z2I2-F1
#
_cell.length_a   1.000
_cell.length_b   1.000
_cell.length_c   1.000
_cell.angle_alpha   90.00
_cell.angle_beta   90.00
_cell.angle_gamma   90.00
#
_symmetry.space_group_name_H-M   'P 1'
#
loop_
_entity.id
_entity.type
_entity.pdbx_description
1 polymer ?
#
loop_
_entity_poly.entity_id
_entity_poly.type
_entity_poly.pdbx_seq_one_letter_code
_entity_poly.pdbx_strand_id
1 'polypeptide(L)'
;MTLDRTIGERLLRAPVMATLYGVDNLQAFLDSKAEVGIVANIALRHVAEVLNALKKSNKLIVLNIDSCEGLSQDKGAIEFLAEIGISVLLSTRVPTIQKAAQCGLLTMQKVFVTDRSTWPRSLKAISQSAPNLVQIMPSPMLGYLSAEDKRRLPPVVASGFICNETDVATAMKQGAIAVSSSNKSLWDFKR
;
A
#
# COMPACT_ATOMS: atom_id res chain seq x y z
N MET A 1 17.55 2.41 5.57
CA MET A 1 16.28 3.08 5.18
C MET A 1 15.34 3.01 6.37
N THR A 2 15.40 4.02 7.24
CA THR A 2 14.37 4.23 8.27
C THR A 2 13.07 4.52 7.54
N LEU A 3 12.08 3.64 7.72
CA LEU A 3 10.69 3.92 7.42
C LEU A 3 10.37 5.33 7.96
N ASP A 4 9.67 6.16 7.21
CA ASP A 4 9.16 7.41 7.77
C ASP A 4 8.43 7.05 9.07
N ARG A 5 8.88 7.67 10.17
CA ARG A 5 8.44 7.33 11.52
C ARG A 5 6.91 7.33 11.60
N THR A 6 6.25 8.15 10.79
CA THR A 6 4.79 8.24 10.75
C THR A 6 4.10 6.98 10.22
N ILE A 7 4.34 6.52 8.99
CA ILE A 7 3.64 5.32 8.48
C ILE A 7 4.06 4.05 9.23
N GLY A 8 5.34 3.95 9.62
CA GLY A 8 5.85 2.81 10.36
C GLY A 8 5.19 2.63 11.72
N GLU A 9 5.11 3.69 12.52
CA GLU A 9 4.46 3.66 13.83
C GLU A 9 2.98 3.33 13.73
N ARG A 10 2.28 3.84 12.69
CA ARG A 10 0.88 3.51 12.44
C ARG A 10 0.70 2.02 12.16
N LEU A 11 1.54 1.43 11.30
CA LEU A 11 1.48 0.00 10.98
C LEU A 11 1.91 -0.89 12.16
N LEU A 12 2.75 -0.40 13.06
CA LEU A 12 3.08 -1.12 14.30
C LEU A 12 1.89 -1.18 15.27
N ARG A 13 1.08 -0.12 15.36
CA ARG A 13 -0.13 -0.05 16.19
C ARG A 13 -1.32 -0.80 15.57
N ALA A 14 -1.52 -0.64 14.26
CA ALA A 14 -2.62 -1.21 13.50
C ALA A 14 -2.08 -1.87 12.21
N PRO A 15 -1.76 -3.18 12.23
CA PRO A 15 -1.08 -3.85 11.12
C PRO A 15 -2.00 -4.19 9.94
N VAL A 16 -3.32 -4.03 10.09
CA VAL A 16 -4.28 -4.20 8.99
C VAL A 16 -4.55 -2.84 8.33
N MET A 17 -4.18 -2.73 7.06
CA MET A 17 -4.52 -1.60 6.19
C MET A 17 -5.88 -1.83 5.54
N ALA A 18 -6.78 -0.85 5.65
CA ALA A 18 -8.08 -0.92 4.99
C ALA A 18 -7.93 -0.77 3.48
N THR A 19 -8.48 -1.69 2.68
CA THR A 19 -8.52 -1.54 1.21
C THR A 19 -9.86 -0.97 0.78
N LEU A 20 -9.81 0.20 0.14
CA LEU A 20 -10.95 0.96 -0.35
C LEU A 20 -10.97 0.95 -1.88
N TYR A 21 -12.17 0.92 -2.46
CA TYR A 21 -12.40 1.09 -3.88
C TYR A 21 -13.22 2.37 -4.09
N GLY A 22 -12.62 3.39 -4.68
CA GLY A 22 -13.22 4.72 -4.76
C GLY A 22 -13.46 5.31 -3.36
N VAL A 23 -14.69 5.78 -3.15
CA VAL A 23 -15.17 6.31 -1.86
C VAL A 23 -15.96 5.26 -1.06
N ASP A 24 -16.09 4.05 -1.60
CA ASP A 24 -16.86 2.99 -0.96
C ASP A 24 -16.23 2.62 0.36
N ASN A 25 -17.06 2.55 1.40
CA ASN A 25 -16.64 2.22 2.77
C ASN A 25 -15.67 3.23 3.40
N LEU A 26 -15.54 4.45 2.84
CA LEU A 26 -14.73 5.50 3.46
C LEU A 26 -15.17 5.73 4.91
N GLN A 27 -16.47 5.88 5.17
CA GLN A 27 -16.98 6.06 6.53
C GLN A 27 -16.61 4.90 7.46
N ALA A 28 -16.77 3.65 7.00
CA ALA A 28 -16.37 2.48 7.78
C ALA A 28 -14.86 2.46 8.08
N PHE A 29 -14.02 2.94 7.15
CA PHE A 29 -12.59 3.10 7.42
C PHE A 29 -12.34 4.21 8.46
N LEU A 30 -13.01 5.36 8.32
CA LEU A 30 -12.93 6.49 9.27
C LEU A 30 -13.31 6.06 10.70
N ASP A 31 -14.28 5.16 10.85
CA ASP A 31 -14.77 4.68 12.15
C ASP A 31 -13.97 3.49 12.71
N SER A 32 -13.16 2.82 11.88
CA SER A 32 -12.36 1.65 12.29
C SER A 32 -11.07 2.03 13.04
N LYS A 33 -10.41 1.03 13.64
CA LYS A 33 -9.07 1.19 14.25
C LYS A 33 -7.92 1.22 13.24
N ALA A 34 -8.14 0.81 11.99
CA ALA A 34 -7.12 0.87 10.95
C ALA A 34 -6.66 2.32 10.76
N GLU A 35 -5.36 2.58 10.87
CA GLU A 35 -4.80 3.93 10.75
C GLU A 35 -4.39 4.28 9.31
N VAL A 36 -4.18 3.26 8.49
CA VAL A 36 -3.71 3.40 7.11
C VAL A 36 -4.65 2.68 6.17
N GLY A 37 -5.04 3.35 5.09
CA GLY A 37 -5.83 2.77 4.00
C GLY A 37 -5.02 2.65 2.71
N ILE A 38 -5.38 1.73 1.83
CA ILE A 38 -4.98 1.71 0.43
C ILE A 38 -6.23 2.00 -0.40
N VAL A 39 -6.19 3.05 -1.21
CA VAL A 39 -7.32 3.45 -2.07
C VAL A 39 -6.98 3.12 -3.51
N ALA A 40 -7.83 2.31 -4.15
CA ALA A 40 -7.78 1.97 -5.56
C ALA A 40 -9.08 2.36 -6.26
N ASN A 41 -9.11 2.33 -7.59
CA ASN A 41 -10.31 2.60 -8.42
C ASN A 41 -11.06 3.87 -8.01
N ILE A 42 -10.34 4.98 -7.86
CA ILE A 42 -10.89 6.28 -7.44
C ILE A 42 -10.79 7.28 -8.59
N ALA A 43 -11.82 8.10 -8.78
CA ALA A 43 -11.74 9.23 -9.71
C ALA A 43 -11.01 10.41 -9.07
N LEU A 44 -10.16 11.11 -9.84
CA LEU A 44 -9.36 12.25 -9.37
C LEU A 44 -10.19 13.29 -8.60
N ARG A 45 -11.40 13.59 -9.07
CA ARG A 45 -12.33 14.54 -8.45
C ARG A 45 -12.69 14.22 -6.99
N HIS A 46 -12.58 12.96 -6.59
CA HIS A 46 -12.91 12.48 -5.24
C HIS A 46 -11.70 12.43 -4.30
N VAL A 47 -10.47 12.56 -4.82
CA VAL A 47 -9.24 12.44 -4.02
C VAL A 47 -9.17 13.53 -2.95
N ALA A 48 -9.51 14.77 -3.30
CA ALA A 48 -9.52 15.89 -2.37
C ALA A 48 -10.57 15.72 -1.24
N GLU A 49 -11.74 15.18 -1.58
CA GLU A 49 -12.79 14.86 -0.60
C GLU A 49 -12.30 13.81 0.41
N VAL A 50 -11.72 12.71 -0.09
CA VAL A 50 -11.14 11.66 0.75
C VAL A 50 -10.07 12.25 1.68
N LEU A 51 -9.13 13.03 1.15
CA LEU A 51 -8.09 13.68 1.96
C LEU A 51 -8.66 14.57 3.06
N ASN A 52 -9.70 15.35 2.78
CA ASN A 52 -10.36 16.20 3.77
C ASN A 52 -11.05 15.41 4.88
N ALA A 53 -11.66 14.28 4.54
CA ALA A 53 -12.28 13.40 5.53
C ALA A 53 -11.24 12.75 6.46
N LEU A 54 -10.09 12.36 5.91
CA LEU A 54 -8.99 11.71 6.66
C LEU A 54 -8.31 12.65 7.65
N LYS A 55 -8.14 13.93 7.30
CA LYS A 55 -7.54 14.95 8.18
C LYS A 55 -8.26 15.04 9.52
N LYS A 56 -9.59 14.93 9.53
CA LYS A 56 -10.42 14.98 10.75
C LYS A 56 -10.28 13.74 11.63
N SER A 57 -9.91 12.60 11.05
CA SER A 57 -9.87 11.29 11.73
C SER A 57 -8.44 10.80 12.01
N ASN A 58 -7.43 11.64 11.73
CA ASN A 58 -6.01 11.31 11.87
C ASN A 58 -5.61 10.00 11.15
N LYS A 59 -6.15 9.78 9.94
CA LYS A 59 -5.86 8.60 9.11
C LYS A 59 -5.00 8.97 7.91
N LEU A 60 -4.30 7.98 7.38
CA LEU A 60 -3.43 8.13 6.19
C LEU A 60 -3.95 7.21 5.07
N ILE A 61 -3.78 7.64 3.82
CA ILE A 61 -3.98 6.76 2.66
C ILE A 61 -2.70 6.58 1.85
N VAL A 62 -2.60 5.40 1.27
CA VAL A 62 -1.73 5.06 0.15
C VAL A 62 -2.60 5.06 -1.10
N LEU A 63 -2.37 6.01 -2.00
CA LEU A 63 -3.15 6.13 -3.23
C LEU A 63 -2.54 5.26 -4.33
N ASN A 64 -3.33 4.34 -4.88
CA ASN A 64 -2.95 3.57 -6.06
C ASN A 64 -3.18 4.41 -7.34
N ILE A 65 -2.10 5.04 -7.83
CA ILE A 65 -2.14 5.89 -9.02
C ILE A 65 -2.40 5.11 -10.32
N ASP A 66 -2.19 3.79 -10.32
CA ASP A 66 -2.51 2.93 -11.50
C ASP A 66 -4.01 2.82 -11.75
N SER A 67 -4.81 3.12 -10.74
CA SER A 67 -6.27 3.06 -10.79
C SER A 67 -6.92 4.38 -10.38
N CYS A 68 -6.24 5.51 -10.63
CA CYS A 68 -6.81 6.85 -10.42
C CYS A 68 -7.40 7.35 -11.75
N GLU A 69 -8.71 7.29 -11.92
CA GLU A 69 -9.40 7.70 -13.14
C GLU A 69 -9.30 9.23 -13.32
N GLY A 70 -9.01 9.67 -14.55
CA GLY A 70 -8.91 11.09 -14.89
C GLY A 70 -7.57 11.74 -14.56
N LEU A 71 -6.57 10.95 -14.14
CA LEU A 71 -5.22 11.44 -13.85
C LEU A 71 -4.19 10.76 -14.75
N SER A 72 -3.34 11.54 -15.42
CA SER A 72 -2.15 11.02 -16.10
C SER A 72 -1.10 10.54 -15.08
N GLN A 73 -0.09 9.80 -15.52
CA GLN A 73 1.03 9.38 -14.64
C GLN A 73 2.34 10.08 -14.99
N ASP A 74 2.23 11.33 -15.44
CA ASP A 74 3.38 12.19 -15.67
C ASP A 74 3.84 12.85 -14.36
N LYS A 75 4.89 13.66 -14.47
CA LYS A 75 5.48 14.35 -13.32
C LYS A 75 4.52 15.38 -12.73
N GLY A 76 3.80 16.14 -13.56
CA GLY A 76 2.88 17.18 -13.11
C GLY A 76 1.70 16.60 -12.33
N ALA A 77 1.17 15.45 -12.76
CA ALA A 77 0.15 14.72 -12.01
C ALA A 77 0.63 14.29 -10.61
N ILE A 78 1.87 13.82 -10.50
CA ILE A 78 2.46 13.41 -9.21
C ILE A 78 2.71 14.62 -8.31
N GLU A 79 3.22 15.73 -8.86
CA GLU A 79 3.42 16.99 -8.14
C GLU A 79 2.09 17.54 -7.61
N PHE A 80 1.05 17.56 -8.45
CA PHE A 80 -0.31 17.93 -8.04
C PHE A 80 -0.81 17.08 -6.86
N LEU A 81 -0.62 15.76 -6.92
CA LEU A 81 -1.02 14.86 -5.82
C LEU A 81 -0.27 15.17 -4.52
N ALA A 82 1.02 15.47 -4.60
CA ALA A 82 1.82 15.88 -3.46
C ALA A 82 1.29 17.19 -2.86
N GLU A 83 1.02 18.19 -3.70
CA GLU A 83 0.51 19.52 -3.28
C GLU A 83 -0.84 19.44 -2.56
N ILE A 84 -1.76 18.58 -3.02
CA ILE A 84 -3.07 18.43 -2.38
C ILE A 84 -3.01 17.62 -1.07
N GLY A 85 -1.86 16.99 -0.77
CA GLY A 85 -1.58 16.33 0.50
C GLY A 85 -1.52 14.81 0.45
N ILE A 86 -1.36 14.19 -0.72
CA ILE A 86 -0.97 12.76 -0.77
C ILE A 86 0.48 12.64 -0.31
N SER A 87 0.72 11.77 0.68
CA SER A 87 2.07 11.51 1.20
C SER A 87 2.65 10.17 0.75
N VAL A 88 1.80 9.23 0.29
CA VAL A 88 2.22 7.89 -0.11
C VAL A 88 1.54 7.47 -1.41
N LEU A 89 2.34 7.11 -2.41
CA LEU A 89 1.87 6.59 -3.69
C LEU A 89 2.19 5.11 -3.87
N LEU A 90 1.24 4.39 -4.45
CA LEU A 90 1.39 3.01 -4.88
C LEU A 90 1.29 2.92 -6.41
N SER A 91 2.21 2.18 -7.02
CA SER A 91 2.15 1.81 -8.43
C SER A 91 2.85 0.46 -8.66
N THR A 92 2.51 -0.19 -9.76
CA THR A 92 3.23 -1.36 -10.30
C THR A 92 4.42 -0.94 -11.17
N ARG A 93 4.46 0.31 -11.63
CA ARG A 93 5.38 0.79 -12.68
C ARG A 93 6.63 1.43 -12.08
N VAL A 94 7.80 0.92 -12.46
CA VAL A 94 9.12 1.44 -12.02
C VAL A 94 9.27 2.95 -12.27
N PRO A 95 8.95 3.50 -13.46
CA PRO A 95 9.13 4.94 -13.70
C PRO A 95 8.23 5.80 -12.81
N THR A 96 7.02 5.34 -12.50
CA THR A 96 6.06 6.06 -11.65
C THR A 96 6.56 6.11 -10.20
N ILE A 97 7.08 5.00 -9.69
CA ILE A 97 7.71 4.93 -8.35
C ILE A 97 8.92 5.89 -8.27
N GLN A 98 9.82 5.87 -9.25
CA GLN A 98 10.99 6.73 -9.25
C GLN A 98 10.63 8.22 -9.30
N LYS A 99 9.63 8.60 -10.11
CA LYS A 99 9.14 9.99 -10.17
C LYS A 99 8.49 10.41 -8.85
N ALA A 100 7.66 9.56 -8.25
CA ALA A 100 7.05 9.83 -6.95
C ALA A 100 8.10 10.06 -5.86
N ALA A 101 9.16 9.25 -5.84
CA ALA A 101 10.27 9.43 -4.91
C ALA A 101 11.02 10.76 -5.15
N GLN A 102 11.23 11.17 -6.42
CA GLN A 102 11.83 12.47 -6.76
C GLN A 102 10.97 13.66 -6.32
N CYS A 103 9.65 13.49 -6.28
CA CYS A 103 8.70 14.47 -5.73
C CYS A 103 8.60 14.43 -4.19
N GLY A 104 9.46 13.65 -3.51
CA GLY A 104 9.50 13.57 -2.04
C GLY A 104 8.40 12.72 -1.41
N LEU A 105 7.64 11.96 -2.21
CA LEU A 105 6.60 11.08 -1.71
C LEU A 105 7.19 9.75 -1.24
N LEU A 106 6.57 9.17 -0.21
CA LEU A 106 6.81 7.76 0.10
C LEU A 106 6.19 6.89 -0.98
N THR A 107 6.88 5.80 -1.30
CA THR A 107 6.50 4.93 -2.42
C THR A 107 6.31 3.49 -1.98
N MET A 108 5.25 2.89 -2.50
CA MET A 108 4.96 1.47 -2.36
C MET A 108 4.90 0.84 -3.75
N GLN A 109 5.83 -0.07 -4.07
CA GLN A 109 5.69 -0.81 -5.33
C GLN A 109 4.81 -2.04 -5.13
N LYS A 110 3.77 -2.16 -5.95
CA LYS A 110 2.93 -3.34 -6.00
C LYS A 110 3.47 -4.35 -6.99
N VAL A 111 3.59 -5.61 -6.58
CA VAL A 111 3.99 -6.72 -7.43
C VAL A 111 2.98 -7.86 -7.36
N PHE A 112 2.76 -8.50 -8.50
CA PHE A 112 1.94 -9.70 -8.61
C PHE A 112 2.87 -10.89 -8.82
N VAL A 113 2.83 -11.84 -7.89
CA VAL A 113 3.52 -13.12 -8.00
C VAL A 113 2.47 -14.13 -8.43
N THR A 114 2.38 -14.40 -9.74
CA THR A 114 1.42 -15.37 -10.26
C THR A 114 2.02 -16.77 -10.35
N ASP A 115 3.33 -16.83 -10.57
CA ASP A 115 4.10 -18.06 -10.74
C ASP A 115 5.60 -17.80 -10.50
N ARG A 116 6.41 -18.87 -10.51
CA ARG A 116 7.87 -18.81 -10.32
C ARG A 116 8.59 -17.93 -11.35
N SER A 117 8.07 -17.81 -12.57
CA SER A 117 8.70 -17.03 -13.65
C SER A 117 8.53 -15.52 -13.47
N THR A 118 7.47 -15.09 -12.77
CA THR A 118 7.21 -13.67 -12.50
C THR A 118 8.07 -13.10 -11.37
N TRP A 119 8.57 -13.94 -10.47
CA TRP A 119 9.29 -13.48 -9.29
C TRP A 119 10.64 -12.79 -9.61
N PRO A 120 11.53 -13.34 -10.46
CA PRO A 120 12.77 -12.66 -10.82
C PRO A 120 12.54 -11.28 -11.46
N ARG A 121 11.49 -11.14 -12.27
CA ARG A 121 11.11 -9.86 -12.88
C ARG A 121 10.63 -8.87 -11.83
N SER A 122 9.85 -9.33 -10.85
CA SER A 122 9.39 -8.51 -9.73
C SER A 122 10.55 -8.04 -8.88
N LEU A 123 11.50 -8.92 -8.54
CA LEU A 123 12.74 -8.56 -7.82
C LEU A 123 13.56 -7.50 -8.57
N LYS A 124 13.72 -7.67 -9.88
CA LYS A 124 14.43 -6.68 -10.71
C LYS A 124 13.71 -5.32 -10.67
N ALA A 125 12.39 -5.31 -10.82
CA ALA A 125 11.59 -4.09 -10.79
C ALA A 125 11.69 -3.37 -9.43
N ILE A 126 11.58 -4.11 -8.32
CA ILE A 126 11.73 -3.59 -6.95
C ILE A 126 13.14 -3.02 -6.74
N SER A 127 14.17 -3.74 -7.20
CA SER A 127 15.56 -3.26 -7.09
C SER A 127 15.81 -1.99 -7.92
N GLN A 128 15.17 -1.85 -9.08
CA GLN A 128 15.32 -0.69 -9.95
C GLN A 128 14.58 0.54 -9.43
N SER A 129 13.39 0.35 -8.88
CA SER A 129 12.56 1.45 -8.39
C SER A 129 12.92 1.88 -6.97
N ALA A 130 13.57 0.99 -6.20
CA ALA A 130 13.99 1.21 -4.81
C ALA A 130 12.88 1.82 -3.93
N PRO A 131 11.69 1.18 -3.84
CA PRO A 131 10.55 1.77 -3.15
C PRO A 131 10.73 1.69 -1.63
N ASN A 132 10.00 2.53 -0.89
CA ASN A 132 10.02 2.47 0.58
C ASN A 132 9.32 1.22 1.13
N LEU A 133 8.29 0.74 0.42
CA LEU A 133 7.47 -0.41 0.77
C LEU A 133 7.23 -1.29 -0.47
N VAL A 134 6.96 -2.57 -0.26
CA VAL A 134 6.48 -3.45 -1.33
C VAL A 134 5.14 -4.08 -0.95
N GLN A 135 4.14 -3.98 -1.82
CA GLN A 135 2.91 -4.75 -1.71
C GLN A 135 3.05 -6.03 -2.53
N ILE A 136 2.99 -7.19 -1.88
CA ILE A 136 3.03 -8.50 -2.55
C ILE A 136 1.62 -9.06 -2.64
N MET A 137 1.21 -9.41 -3.86
CA MET A 137 -0.07 -10.06 -4.13
C MET A 137 0.11 -11.34 -4.95
N PRO A 138 -0.64 -12.41 -4.65
CA PRO A 138 -1.48 -12.59 -3.47
C PRO A 138 -0.66 -12.97 -2.20
N SER A 139 -1.23 -12.75 -1.01
CA SER A 139 -0.58 -13.00 0.29
C SER A 139 0.02 -14.42 0.44
N PRO A 140 -0.66 -15.51 0.01
CA PRO A 140 -0.10 -16.85 0.11
C PRO A 140 1.26 -17.03 -0.59
N MET A 141 1.55 -16.21 -1.61
CA MET A 141 2.85 -16.28 -2.32
C MET A 141 4.04 -15.92 -1.44
N LEU A 142 3.82 -15.17 -0.36
CA LEU A 142 4.86 -14.85 0.60
C LEU A 142 5.48 -16.12 1.21
N GLY A 143 4.71 -17.20 1.38
CA GLY A 143 5.22 -18.48 1.87
C GLY A 143 6.15 -19.22 0.90
N TYR A 144 6.09 -18.88 -0.39
CA TYR A 144 6.91 -19.53 -1.43
C TYR A 144 8.20 -18.77 -1.73
N LEU A 145 8.36 -17.54 -1.22
CA LEU A 145 9.57 -16.76 -1.41
C LEU A 145 10.69 -17.29 -0.51
N SER A 146 11.91 -17.36 -1.05
CA SER A 146 13.07 -17.79 -0.29
C SER A 146 13.37 -16.82 0.86
N ALA A 147 13.98 -17.32 1.94
CA ALA A 147 14.40 -16.46 3.05
C ALA A 147 15.43 -15.40 2.60
N GLU A 148 16.25 -15.73 1.59
CA GLU A 148 17.20 -14.78 0.99
C GLU A 148 16.48 -13.65 0.26
N ASP A 149 15.51 -13.97 -0.58
CA ASP A 149 14.75 -12.97 -1.30
C ASP A 149 14.01 -12.04 -0.33
N LYS A 150 13.35 -12.61 0.69
CA LYS A 150 12.65 -11.82 1.71
C LYS A 150 13.56 -10.81 2.40
N ARG A 151 14.83 -11.16 2.66
CA ARG A 151 15.82 -10.25 3.27
C ARG A 151 16.25 -9.11 2.34
N ARG A 152 16.12 -9.29 1.02
CA ARG A 152 16.49 -8.28 0.01
C ARG A 152 15.37 -7.30 -0.29
N LEU A 153 14.15 -7.58 0.17
CA LEU A 153 12.99 -6.74 -0.06
C LEU A 153 12.94 -5.56 0.92
N PRO A 154 12.40 -4.40 0.48
CA PRO A 154 11.85 -3.43 1.41
C PRO A 154 10.76 -4.06 2.30
N PRO A 155 10.34 -3.40 3.39
CA PRO A 155 9.29 -3.91 4.25
C PRO A 155 8.01 -4.27 3.46
N VAL A 156 7.50 -5.48 3.72
CA VAL A 156 6.44 -6.11 2.92
C VAL A 156 5.06 -5.85 3.53
N VAL A 157 4.14 -5.39 2.68
CA VAL A 157 2.69 -5.42 2.93
C VAL A 157 2.09 -6.59 2.14
N ALA A 158 1.55 -7.60 2.82
CA ALA A 158 0.89 -8.72 2.15
C ALA A 158 -0.56 -8.37 1.81
N SER A 159 -1.02 -8.72 0.61
CA SER A 159 -2.36 -8.36 0.15
C SER A 159 -2.98 -9.43 -0.74
N GLY A 160 -4.31 -9.51 -0.76
CA GLY A 160 -5.07 -10.54 -1.48
C GLY A 160 -5.12 -11.86 -0.72
N PHE A 161 -6.31 -12.47 -0.63
CA PHE A 161 -6.58 -13.65 0.20
C PHE A 161 -6.27 -13.45 1.70
N ILE A 162 -6.48 -12.23 2.22
CA ILE A 162 -6.51 -11.95 3.66
C ILE A 162 -7.99 -11.84 4.06
N CYS A 163 -8.58 -12.96 4.46
CA CYS A 163 -10.02 -13.10 4.67
C CYS A 163 -10.38 -13.18 6.15
N ASN A 164 -9.48 -13.63 7.01
CA ASN A 164 -9.70 -13.77 8.45
C ASN A 164 -8.42 -13.47 9.25
N GLU A 165 -8.51 -13.45 10.58
CA GLU A 165 -7.37 -13.19 11.47
C GLU A 165 -6.24 -14.23 11.35
N THR A 166 -6.56 -15.47 11.02
CA THR A 166 -5.56 -16.52 10.78
C THR A 166 -4.71 -16.20 9.54
N ASP A 167 -5.30 -15.63 8.49
CA ASP A 167 -4.56 -15.17 7.31
C ASP A 167 -3.64 -14.00 7.66
N VAL A 168 -4.12 -13.07 8.51
CA VAL A 168 -3.30 -11.97 9.04
C VAL A 168 -2.08 -12.52 9.78
N ALA A 169 -2.30 -13.39 10.77
CA ALA A 169 -1.23 -13.99 11.57
C ALA A 169 -0.23 -14.78 10.70
N THR A 170 -0.73 -15.51 9.70
CA THR A 170 0.09 -16.28 8.76
C THR A 170 0.99 -15.38 7.92
N ALA A 171 0.45 -14.32 7.34
CA ALA A 171 1.24 -13.37 6.55
C ALA A 171 2.33 -12.67 7.39
N MET A 172 1.99 -12.26 8.62
CA MET A 172 2.94 -11.65 9.54
C MET A 172 4.07 -12.63 9.93
N LYS A 173 3.74 -13.89 10.23
CA LYS A 173 4.74 -14.95 10.49
C LYS A 173 5.65 -15.20 9.29
N GLN A 174 5.16 -14.97 8.08
CA GLN A 174 5.91 -15.11 6.83
C GLN A 174 6.79 -13.91 6.48
N GLY A 175 6.81 -12.87 7.33
CA GLY A 175 7.69 -11.71 7.21
C GLY A 175 7.02 -10.43 6.71
N ALA A 176 5.69 -10.40 6.60
CA ALA A 176 4.98 -9.14 6.36
C ALA A 176 5.04 -8.23 7.60
N ILE A 177 5.21 -6.92 7.39
CA ILE A 177 5.12 -5.92 8.47
C ILE A 177 3.68 -5.43 8.67
N ALA A 178 2.84 -5.62 7.66
CA ALA A 178 1.42 -5.27 7.64
C ALA A 178 0.71 -6.12 6.58
N VAL A 179 -0.61 -6.13 6.64
CA VAL A 179 -1.46 -6.73 5.61
C VAL A 179 -2.45 -5.68 5.10
N SER A 180 -2.99 -5.85 3.89
CA SER A 180 -4.14 -5.07 3.45
C SER A 180 -5.31 -5.98 3.08
N SER A 181 -6.52 -5.61 3.50
CA SER A 181 -7.73 -6.37 3.20
C SER A 181 -8.92 -5.44 2.93
N SER A 182 -9.79 -5.85 2.02
CA SER A 182 -11.12 -5.25 1.82
C SER A 182 -12.17 -5.83 2.77
N ASN A 183 -11.85 -6.87 3.55
CA ASN A 183 -12.73 -7.38 4.58
C ASN A 183 -12.75 -6.45 5.80
N LYS A 184 -13.85 -5.69 5.94
CA LYS A 184 -14.04 -4.68 6.99
C LYS A 184 -13.96 -5.26 8.41
N SER A 185 -14.34 -6.52 8.60
CA SER A 185 -14.24 -7.17 9.93
C SER A 185 -12.80 -7.22 10.47
N LEU A 186 -11.80 -7.13 9.59
CA LEU A 186 -10.38 -7.10 9.98
C LEU A 186 -9.85 -5.70 10.26
N TRP A 187 -10.58 -4.63 9.95
CA TRP A 187 -10.08 -3.26 10.13
C TRP A 187 -10.02 -2.84 11.60
N ASP A 188 -10.66 -3.61 12.49
CA ASP A 188 -10.55 -3.46 13.94
C ASP A 188 -9.57 -4.44 14.61
N PHE A 189 -8.81 -5.19 13.80
CA PHE A 189 -7.78 -6.11 14.27
C PHE A 189 -6.75 -5.36 15.11
N LYS A 190 -6.50 -5.88 16.32
CA LYS A 190 -5.44 -5.42 17.21
C LYS A 190 -4.41 -6.52 17.36
N ARG A 191 -3.16 -6.09 17.47
CA ARG A 191 -2.03 -6.95 17.78
C ARG A 191 -2.00 -7.34 19.26
#